data_AF-A0A094PCW3-F1
#
_entry.id   AF-A0A094PCW3-F1
#
_cell.length_a   1.000
_cell.length_b   1.000
_cell.length_c   1.000
_cell.angle_alpha   90.00
_cell.angle_beta   90.00
_cell.angle_gamma   90.00
#
_symmetry.space_group_name_H-M   'P 1'
#
loop_
_entity.id
_entity.type
_entity.pdbx_description
1 polymer ?
#
loop_
_entity_poly.entity_id
_entity_poly.type
_entity_poly.pdbx_seq_one_letter_code
_entity_poly.pdbx_strand_id
1 'polypeptide(L)'
;LGAGPVTEGAVPTQPIDIAMLQRLNDVINEATIGFEGYDYARALERTEAFFWWFCDDYLELVKTRAYDADEFAMSARVALQRALSAMQRLFAPHIPFATEEVWGWWQSGSIHQASWPTTNDVLSGCALTDNFDQLLDATCTVISAIRRTKTEAKVTQKSVVEHVSVSATTEQIALLKLTLTDVTNAGVAQVIEFSPHDAEYIATTARLAPISDTN
;
A
#
# COMPACT_ATOMS: atom_id res chain seq x y z
N LEU A 1 6.00 -10.18 8.39
CA LEU A 1 4.79 -10.39 7.55
C LEU A 1 4.63 -11.82 7.02
N GLY A 2 5.59 -12.74 7.21
CA GLY A 2 5.44 -14.13 6.76
C GLY A 2 5.39 -14.31 5.23
N ALA A 3 5.51 -13.22 4.46
CA ALA A 3 5.40 -13.21 3.01
C ALA A 3 6.56 -13.93 2.30
N GLY A 4 7.66 -14.22 2.98
CA GLY A 4 8.84 -14.91 2.44
C GLY A 4 10.13 -14.09 2.59
N PRO A 5 11.29 -14.69 2.27
CA PRO A 5 12.57 -14.00 2.31
C PRO A 5 12.67 -12.95 1.19
N VAL A 6 13.52 -11.95 1.42
CA VAL A 6 13.89 -10.94 0.43
C VAL A 6 15.29 -11.25 -0.09
N THR A 7 15.48 -11.19 -1.41
CA THR A 7 16.79 -11.35 -2.03
C THR A 7 17.66 -10.13 -1.73
N GLU A 8 18.91 -10.37 -1.34
CA GLU A 8 19.88 -9.30 -1.08
C GLU A 8 20.07 -8.41 -2.33
N GLY A 9 20.03 -7.08 -2.14
CA GLY A 9 20.17 -6.11 -3.22
C GLY A 9 18.92 -5.94 -4.11
N ALA A 10 17.83 -6.68 -3.87
CA ALA A 10 16.59 -6.47 -4.59
C ALA A 10 16.01 -5.08 -4.29
N VAL A 11 15.40 -4.49 -5.32
CA VAL A 11 14.72 -3.19 -5.24
C VAL A 11 13.25 -3.35 -5.64
N PRO A 12 12.34 -2.56 -5.07
CA PRO A 12 10.96 -2.49 -5.54
C PRO A 12 10.90 -2.10 -7.01
N THR A 13 10.06 -2.78 -7.78
CA THR A 13 9.90 -2.57 -9.23
C THR A 13 8.47 -2.20 -9.63
N GLN A 14 7.48 -2.50 -8.80
CA GLN A 14 6.09 -2.21 -9.10
C GLN A 14 5.71 -0.78 -8.73
N PRO A 15 4.99 -0.06 -9.61
CA PRO A 15 4.63 1.34 -9.37
C PRO A 15 3.90 1.57 -8.04
N ILE A 16 2.97 0.69 -7.66
CA ILE A 16 2.23 0.81 -6.40
C ILE A 16 3.14 0.68 -5.17
N ASP A 17 4.16 -0.18 -5.23
CA ASP A 17 5.09 -0.42 -4.13
C ASP A 17 6.04 0.76 -3.96
N ILE A 18 6.53 1.29 -5.08
CA ILE A 18 7.41 2.46 -5.10
C ILE A 18 6.63 3.70 -4.66
N ALA A 19 5.40 3.87 -5.14
CA ALA A 19 4.53 4.97 -4.75
C ALA A 19 4.24 4.96 -3.24
N MET A 20 3.96 3.79 -2.65
CA MET A 20 3.80 3.64 -1.20
C MET A 20 5.04 4.10 -0.43
N LEU A 21 6.24 3.74 -0.91
CA LEU A 21 7.50 4.18 -0.30
C LEU A 21 7.77 5.67 -0.49
N GLN A 22 7.35 6.27 -1.61
CA GLN A 22 7.41 7.73 -1.81
C GLN A 22 6.51 8.45 -0.80
N ARG A 23 5.27 7.99 -0.61
CA ARG A 23 4.37 8.53 0.42
C ARG A 23 4.95 8.36 1.83
N LEU A 24 5.58 7.23 2.14
CA LEU A 24 6.29 7.04 3.41
C LEU A 24 7.48 7.99 3.57
N ASN A 25 8.22 8.25 2.50
CA ASN A 25 9.32 9.21 2.52
C ASN A 25 8.84 10.62 2.89
N ASP A 26 7.67 11.04 2.41
CA ASP A 26 7.08 12.32 2.81
C ASP A 26 6.74 12.34 4.31
N VAL A 27 6.21 11.24 4.85
CA VAL A 27 5.98 11.10 6.30
C VAL A 27 7.27 11.13 7.10
N ILE A 28 8.35 10.49 6.62
CA ILE A 28 9.67 10.57 7.24
C ILE A 28 10.13 12.04 7.33
N ASN A 29 10.01 12.79 6.23
CA ASN A 29 10.44 14.19 6.19
C ASN A 29 9.61 15.05 7.16
N GLU A 30 8.29 14.89 7.16
CA GLU A 30 7.40 15.67 8.03
C GLU A 30 7.56 15.32 9.50
N ALA A 31 7.74 14.03 9.84
CA ALA A 31 8.03 13.61 11.20
C ALA A 31 9.39 14.16 11.66
N THR A 32 10.40 14.17 10.78
CA THR A 32 11.72 14.76 11.06
C THR A 32 11.58 16.25 11.39
N ILE A 33 10.85 17.01 10.56
CA ILE A 33 10.55 18.43 10.79
C ILE A 33 9.83 18.62 12.14
N GLY A 34 8.86 17.77 12.45
CA GLY A 34 8.15 17.80 13.73
C GLY A 34 9.10 17.60 14.93
N PHE A 35 9.97 16.60 14.87
CA PHE A 35 10.96 16.33 15.92
C PHE A 35 11.97 17.47 16.09
N GLU A 36 12.51 18.01 14.99
CA GLU A 36 13.45 19.15 15.02
C GLU A 36 12.78 20.43 15.54
N GLY A 37 11.50 20.60 15.26
CA GLY A 37 10.66 21.70 15.74
C GLY A 37 10.06 21.50 17.14
N TYR A 38 10.38 20.39 17.82
CA TYR A 38 9.78 20.00 19.11
C TYR A 38 8.25 19.79 19.07
N ASP A 39 7.66 19.61 17.89
CA ASP A 39 6.26 19.24 17.68
C ASP A 39 6.12 17.72 17.49
N TYR A 40 6.30 17.01 18.60
CA TYR A 40 6.22 15.55 18.63
C TYR A 40 4.80 15.03 18.38
N ALA A 41 3.78 15.83 18.68
CA ALA A 41 2.39 15.46 18.43
C ALA A 41 2.12 15.39 16.91
N ARG A 42 2.63 16.36 16.15
CA ARG A 42 2.54 16.35 14.69
C ARG A 42 3.29 15.18 14.07
N ALA A 43 4.49 14.87 14.57
CA ALA A 43 5.26 13.72 14.08
C ALA A 43 4.50 12.39 14.29
N LEU A 44 3.89 12.21 15.46
CA LEU A 44 3.07 11.04 15.75
C LEU A 44 1.82 10.98 14.87
N GLU A 45 1.08 12.10 14.75
CA GLU A 45 -0.15 12.20 13.94
C GLU A 45 0.11 11.76 12.48
N ARG A 46 1.19 12.25 11.86
CA ARG A 46 1.53 11.89 10.48
C ARG A 46 1.94 10.42 10.34
N THR A 47 2.69 9.91 11.31
CA THR A 47 3.11 8.51 11.34
C THR A 47 1.91 7.56 11.52
N GLU A 48 0.99 7.88 12.43
CA GLU A 48 -0.23 7.10 12.68
C GLU A 48 -1.17 7.12 11.47
N ALA A 49 -1.38 8.27 10.85
CA ALA A 49 -2.22 8.39 9.65
C ALA A 49 -1.70 7.49 8.53
N PHE A 50 -0.38 7.48 8.29
CA PHE A 50 0.22 6.59 7.31
C PHE A 50 0.13 5.12 7.71
N PHE A 51 0.39 4.79 8.98
CA PHE A 51 0.32 3.41 9.47
C PHE A 51 -1.06 2.80 9.24
N TRP A 52 -2.14 3.54 9.56
CA TRP A 52 -3.50 3.05 9.32
C TRP A 52 -3.81 2.91 7.84
N TRP A 53 -3.47 3.90 7.01
CA TRP A 53 -3.61 3.79 5.56
C TRP A 53 -2.83 2.59 4.99
N PHE A 54 -1.59 2.38 5.45
CA PHE A 54 -0.76 1.25 5.04
C PHE A 54 -1.42 -0.09 5.40
N CYS A 55 -1.97 -0.20 6.60
CA CYS A 55 -2.61 -1.43 7.07
C CYS A 55 -3.96 -1.71 6.38
N ASP A 56 -4.80 -0.70 6.22
CA ASP A 56 -6.17 -0.86 5.70
C ASP A 56 -6.21 -0.96 4.16
N ASP A 57 -5.33 -0.22 3.49
CA ASP A 57 -5.30 -0.15 2.03
C ASP A 57 -4.14 -0.96 1.44
N TYR A 58 -2.90 -0.57 1.70
CA TYR A 58 -1.74 -1.13 1.00
C TYR A 58 -1.52 -2.62 1.28
N LEU A 59 -1.57 -3.06 2.55
CA LEU A 59 -1.40 -4.47 2.90
C LEU A 59 -2.43 -5.36 2.20
N GLU A 60 -3.68 -4.92 2.15
CA GLU A 60 -4.74 -5.70 1.51
C GLU A 60 -4.67 -5.64 -0.03
N LEU A 61 -4.11 -4.58 -0.61
CA LEU A 61 -3.84 -4.48 -2.06
C LEU A 61 -2.81 -5.51 -2.53
N VAL A 62 -1.69 -5.61 -1.82
CA VAL A 62 -0.55 -6.44 -2.26
C VAL A 62 -0.55 -7.85 -1.65
N LYS A 63 -1.55 -8.16 -0.81
CA LYS A 63 -1.62 -9.37 0.00
C LYS A 63 -1.45 -10.65 -0.80
N THR A 64 -2.13 -10.80 -1.92
CA THR A 64 -2.04 -12.01 -2.75
C THR A 64 -0.67 -12.08 -3.41
N ARG A 65 -0.25 -10.97 -4.04
CA ARG A 65 1.02 -10.87 -4.77
C ARG A 65 2.22 -11.15 -3.87
N ALA A 66 2.23 -10.66 -2.64
CA ALA A 66 3.36 -10.84 -1.72
C ALA A 66 3.62 -12.32 -1.36
N TYR A 67 2.63 -13.22 -1.54
CA TYR A 67 2.75 -14.65 -1.27
C TYR A 67 3.12 -15.48 -2.51
N ASP A 68 3.14 -14.87 -3.70
CA ASP A 68 3.55 -15.55 -4.94
C ASP A 68 5.07 -15.75 -5.01
N ALA A 69 5.56 -16.52 -5.97
CA ALA A 69 6.98 -16.90 -6.05
C ALA A 69 7.78 -16.13 -7.10
N ASP A 70 7.21 -15.11 -7.72
CA ASP A 70 7.79 -14.39 -8.86
C ASP A 70 8.48 -13.07 -8.48
N GLU A 71 9.03 -12.38 -9.49
CA GLU A 71 9.70 -11.08 -9.30
C GLU A 71 8.72 -9.97 -8.89
N PHE A 72 7.43 -10.08 -9.24
CA PHE A 72 6.39 -9.15 -8.82
C PHE A 72 6.14 -9.28 -7.31
N ALA A 73 6.13 -10.50 -6.78
CA ALA A 73 6.10 -10.77 -5.35
C ALA A 73 7.33 -10.22 -4.63
N MET A 74 8.51 -10.31 -5.24
CA MET A 74 9.75 -9.76 -4.68
C MET A 74 9.65 -8.25 -4.47
N SER A 75 9.10 -7.50 -5.44
CA SER A 75 8.86 -6.05 -5.29
C SER A 75 8.05 -5.73 -4.03
N ALA A 76 6.92 -6.41 -3.84
CA ALA A 76 6.05 -6.19 -2.69
C ALA A 76 6.77 -6.55 -1.38
N ARG A 77 7.49 -7.67 -1.33
CA ARG A 77 8.23 -8.10 -0.12
C ARG A 77 9.32 -7.10 0.28
N VAL A 78 10.11 -6.62 -0.69
CA VAL A 78 11.15 -5.61 -0.45
C VAL A 78 10.51 -4.33 0.08
N ALA A 79 9.43 -3.85 -0.57
CA ALA A 79 8.77 -2.63 -0.17
C ALA A 79 8.14 -2.73 1.23
N LEU A 80 7.47 -3.85 1.54
CA LEU A 80 6.94 -4.14 2.86
C LEU A 80 8.04 -4.16 3.94
N GLN A 81 9.21 -4.74 3.64
CA GLN A 81 10.33 -4.77 4.58
C GLN A 81 10.90 -3.37 4.85
N ARG A 82 11.09 -2.57 3.79
CA ARG A 82 11.55 -1.16 3.91
C ARG A 82 10.56 -0.32 4.70
N ALA A 83 9.27 -0.42 4.37
CA ALA A 83 8.22 0.32 5.05
C ALA A 83 8.10 -0.05 6.53
N LEU A 84 8.12 -1.36 6.83
CA LEU A 84 8.05 -1.85 8.20
C LEU A 84 9.26 -1.42 9.05
N SER A 85 10.47 -1.38 8.47
CA SER A 85 11.67 -0.85 9.13
C SER A 85 11.52 0.63 9.47
N ALA A 86 11.12 1.44 8.49
CA ALA A 86 11.00 2.88 8.67
C ALA A 86 9.87 3.25 9.64
N MET A 87 8.68 2.67 9.50
CA MET A 87 7.55 2.93 10.40
C MET A 87 7.86 2.58 11.85
N GLN A 88 8.48 1.42 12.13
CA GLN A 88 8.85 1.08 13.50
C GLN A 88 9.82 2.09 14.11
N ARG A 89 10.78 2.59 13.33
CA ARG A 89 11.72 3.62 13.80
C ARG A 89 11.06 4.99 13.99
N LEU A 90 10.07 5.35 13.16
CA LEU A 90 9.24 6.54 13.38
C LEU A 90 8.42 6.44 14.68
N PHE A 91 7.90 5.25 15.00
CA PHE A 91 7.15 5.02 16.24
C PHE A 91 8.02 4.87 17.50
N ALA A 92 9.31 4.52 17.36
CA ALA A 92 10.16 4.17 18.50
C ALA A 92 10.24 5.22 19.61
N PRO A 93 10.32 6.55 19.33
CA PRO A 93 10.33 7.56 20.37
C PRO A 93 8.99 7.67 21.13
N HIS A 94 7.89 7.21 20.54
CA HIS A 94 6.54 7.31 21.10
C HIS A 94 6.09 6.02 21.79
N ILE A 95 6.46 4.84 21.26
CA ILE A 95 5.97 3.53 21.69
C ILE A 95 7.16 2.57 21.96
N PRO A 96 8.09 2.92 22.86
CA PRO A 96 9.43 2.35 22.88
C PRO A 96 9.48 0.84 23.15
N PHE A 97 8.59 0.33 24.00
CA PHE A 97 8.58 -1.09 24.37
C PHE A 97 8.02 -1.98 23.26
N ALA A 98 6.91 -1.57 22.64
CA ALA A 98 6.30 -2.36 21.58
C ALA A 98 7.17 -2.37 20.32
N THR A 99 7.78 -1.24 19.96
CA THR A 99 8.69 -1.18 18.83
C THR A 99 9.96 -1.98 19.06
N GLU A 100 10.52 -1.99 20.28
CA GLU A 100 11.70 -2.81 20.62
C GLU A 100 11.38 -4.31 20.52
N GLU A 101 10.27 -4.75 21.09
CA GLU A 101 9.84 -6.15 21.04
C GLU A 101 9.63 -6.61 19.59
N VAL A 102 8.87 -5.86 18.81
CA VAL A 102 8.59 -6.21 17.41
C VAL A 102 9.85 -6.15 16.56
N TRP A 103 10.76 -5.21 16.80
CA TRP A 103 12.05 -5.13 16.11
C TRP A 103 12.89 -6.38 16.33
N GLY A 104 12.97 -6.84 17.59
CA GLY A 104 13.72 -8.04 17.97
C GLY A 104 13.24 -9.35 17.31
N TRP A 105 12.01 -9.38 16.76
CA TRP A 105 11.50 -10.56 16.04
C TRP A 105 12.16 -10.79 14.68
N TRP A 106 12.74 -9.76 14.06
CA TRP A 106 13.19 -9.83 12.67
C TRP A 106 14.42 -8.97 12.33
N GLN A 107 14.89 -8.16 13.28
CA GLN A 107 16.12 -7.37 13.17
C GLN A 107 17.06 -7.70 14.33
N SER A 108 18.35 -7.43 14.11
CA SER A 108 19.37 -7.52 15.15
C SER A 108 19.54 -6.19 15.89
N GLY A 109 19.93 -6.25 17.16
CA GLY A 109 20.19 -5.07 17.98
C GLY A 109 18.90 -4.40 18.48
N SER A 110 19.06 -3.24 19.11
CA SER A 110 17.95 -2.45 19.66
C SER A 110 17.48 -1.41 18.65
N ILE A 111 16.17 -1.21 18.52
CA ILE A 111 15.63 -0.15 17.67
C ILE A 111 16.03 1.24 18.18
N HIS A 112 16.24 1.37 19.49
CA HIS A 112 16.65 2.62 20.14
C HIS A 112 18.12 2.99 19.86
N GLN A 113 18.88 2.07 19.27
CA GLN A 113 20.25 2.32 18.77
C GLN A 113 20.30 2.45 17.25
N ALA A 114 19.17 2.20 16.55
CA ALA A 114 19.10 2.34 15.12
C ALA A 114 19.04 3.82 14.71
N SER A 115 19.65 4.14 13.57
CA SER A 115 19.57 5.49 13.00
C SER A 115 18.14 5.84 12.62
N TRP A 116 17.79 7.12 12.71
CA TRP A 116 16.52 7.65 12.20
C TRP A 116 16.32 7.29 10.71
N PRO A 117 15.09 6.96 10.25
CA PRO A 117 14.83 6.62 8.85
C PRO A 117 15.17 7.76 7.91
N THR A 118 15.73 7.39 6.76
CA THR A 118 16.11 8.34 5.70
C THR A 118 15.47 7.99 4.38
N THR A 119 15.44 8.96 3.46
CA THR A 119 15.04 8.74 2.06
C THR A 119 15.79 7.58 1.41
N ASN A 120 17.08 7.44 1.69
CA ASN A 120 17.87 6.35 1.11
C ASN A 120 17.42 4.98 1.64
N ASP A 121 17.03 4.86 2.91
CA ASP A 121 16.55 3.59 3.48
C ASP A 121 15.32 3.05 2.73
N VAL A 122 14.46 3.94 2.24
CA VAL A 122 13.19 3.56 1.59
C VAL A 122 13.27 3.58 0.07
N LEU A 123 13.96 4.54 -0.56
CA LEU A 123 13.91 4.76 -2.00
C LEU A 123 15.20 4.39 -2.75
N SER A 124 16.24 3.90 -2.09
CA SER A 124 17.49 3.55 -2.78
C SER A 124 17.27 2.53 -3.90
N GLY A 125 17.78 2.85 -5.08
CA GLY A 125 17.68 2.04 -6.30
C GLY A 125 16.29 1.97 -6.95
N CYS A 126 15.29 2.69 -6.42
CA CYS A 126 13.95 2.72 -6.99
C CYS A 126 13.88 3.66 -8.19
N ALA A 127 13.20 3.24 -9.26
CA ALA A 127 12.75 4.14 -10.31
C ALA A 127 11.48 4.86 -9.82
N LEU A 128 11.60 6.13 -9.43
CA LEU A 128 10.48 6.88 -8.82
C LEU A 128 9.25 6.90 -9.74
N THR A 129 8.08 6.84 -9.11
CA THR A 129 6.80 6.94 -9.80
C THR A 129 6.35 8.40 -9.81
N ASP A 130 6.10 8.93 -11.00
CA ASP A 130 5.48 10.24 -11.17
C ASP A 130 4.01 10.17 -10.71
N ASN A 131 3.48 11.27 -10.16
CA ASN A 131 2.10 11.35 -9.67
C ASN A 131 1.73 10.20 -8.70
N PHE A 132 2.69 9.79 -7.85
CA PHE A 132 2.53 8.64 -6.97
C PHE A 132 1.33 8.77 -6.03
N ASP A 133 1.04 9.98 -5.52
CA ASP A 133 -0.11 10.21 -4.66
C ASP A 133 -1.43 10.03 -5.41
N GLN A 134 -1.54 10.58 -6.62
CA GLN A 134 -2.73 10.39 -7.46
C GLN A 134 -2.91 8.92 -7.85
N LEU A 135 -1.82 8.18 -8.08
CA LEU A 135 -1.86 6.74 -8.33
C LEU A 135 -2.43 5.99 -7.11
N LEU A 136 -1.89 6.24 -5.91
CA LEU A 136 -2.35 5.60 -4.69
C LEU A 136 -3.83 5.91 -4.42
N ASP A 137 -4.23 7.17 -4.53
CA ASP A 137 -5.60 7.61 -4.25
C ASP A 137 -6.60 7.04 -5.27
N ALA A 138 -6.22 7.01 -6.55
CA ALA A 138 -7.04 6.40 -7.59
C ALA A 138 -7.24 4.90 -7.34
N THR A 139 -6.17 4.17 -7.06
CA THR A 139 -6.21 2.74 -6.74
C THR A 139 -7.06 2.44 -5.52
N CYS A 140 -6.87 3.19 -4.42
CA CYS A 140 -7.64 3.03 -3.18
C CYS A 140 -9.13 3.34 -3.40
N THR A 141 -9.45 4.34 -4.23
CA THR A 141 -10.84 4.69 -4.56
C THR A 141 -11.57 3.54 -5.25
N VAL A 142 -10.95 2.92 -6.26
CA VAL A 142 -11.54 1.79 -6.98
C VAL A 142 -11.72 0.58 -6.05
N ILE A 143 -10.71 0.24 -5.26
CA ILE A 143 -10.77 -0.92 -4.35
C ILE A 143 -11.79 -0.72 -3.22
N SER A 144 -11.89 0.49 -2.68
CA SER A 144 -12.91 0.83 -1.69
C SER A 144 -14.32 0.65 -2.25
N ALA A 145 -14.57 1.05 -3.50
CA ALA A 145 -15.86 0.85 -4.15
C ALA A 145 -16.19 -0.65 -4.36
N ILE A 146 -15.20 -1.45 -4.75
CA ILE A 146 -15.37 -2.92 -4.88
C ILE A 146 -15.69 -3.55 -3.51
N ARG A 147 -14.90 -3.22 -2.48
CA ARG A 147 -15.11 -3.75 -1.10
C ARG A 147 -16.48 -3.37 -0.56
N ARG A 148 -16.88 -2.11 -0.78
CA ARG A 148 -18.20 -1.59 -0.40
C ARG A 148 -19.32 -2.39 -1.06
N THR A 149 -19.21 -2.65 -2.36
CA THR A 149 -20.21 -3.43 -3.11
C THR A 149 -20.37 -4.83 -2.52
N LYS A 150 -19.26 -5.51 -2.18
CA LYS A 150 -19.29 -6.82 -1.52
C LYS A 150 -19.95 -6.76 -0.14
N THR A 151 -19.61 -5.75 0.66
CA THR A 151 -20.18 -5.55 2.00
C THR A 151 -21.69 -5.26 1.94
N GLU A 152 -22.13 -4.40 1.02
CA GLU A 152 -23.56 -4.07 0.83
C GLU A 152 -24.36 -5.30 0.38
N ALA A 153 -23.76 -6.16 -0.45
CA ALA A 153 -24.32 -7.45 -0.85
C ALA A 153 -24.20 -8.54 0.24
N LYS A 154 -23.59 -8.24 1.38
CA LYS A 154 -23.35 -9.17 2.51
C LYS A 154 -22.58 -10.44 2.12
N VAL A 155 -21.67 -10.32 1.16
CA VAL A 155 -20.79 -11.41 0.73
C VAL A 155 -19.38 -11.24 1.30
N THR A 156 -18.58 -12.31 1.26
CA THR A 156 -17.20 -12.25 1.73
C THR A 156 -16.34 -11.39 0.80
N GLN A 157 -15.24 -10.82 1.30
CA GLN A 157 -14.29 -10.09 0.44
C GLN A 157 -13.58 -10.99 -0.59
N LYS A 158 -13.64 -12.32 -0.42
CA LYS A 158 -13.14 -13.32 -1.37
C LYS A 158 -14.12 -13.63 -2.50
N SER A 159 -15.36 -13.15 -2.41
CA SER A 159 -16.38 -13.38 -3.44
C SER A 159 -15.97 -12.73 -4.76
N VAL A 160 -16.20 -13.44 -5.86
CA VAL A 160 -15.80 -13.03 -7.21
C VAL A 160 -16.63 -11.84 -7.69
N VAL A 161 -15.96 -10.85 -8.27
CA VAL A 161 -16.57 -9.74 -8.98
C VAL A 161 -16.47 -10.04 -10.47
N GLU A 162 -17.61 -10.31 -11.11
CA GLU A 162 -17.66 -10.66 -12.52
C GLU A 162 -17.20 -9.50 -13.41
N HIS A 163 -17.61 -8.28 -13.05
CA HIS A 163 -17.33 -7.10 -13.86
C HIS A 163 -17.18 -5.85 -13.01
N VAL A 164 -16.15 -5.04 -13.29
CA VAL A 164 -15.94 -3.72 -12.71
C VAL A 164 -15.90 -2.71 -13.85
N SER A 165 -16.73 -1.68 -13.78
CA SER A 165 -16.68 -0.53 -14.68
C SER A 165 -16.14 0.67 -13.91
N VAL A 166 -15.04 1.25 -14.40
CA VAL A 166 -14.41 2.44 -13.83
C VAL A 166 -14.49 3.58 -14.83
N SER A 167 -15.16 4.65 -14.45
CA SER A 167 -15.20 5.91 -15.19
C SER A 167 -14.30 6.92 -14.49
N ALA A 168 -13.36 7.52 -15.23
CA ALA A 168 -12.39 8.48 -14.68
C ALA A 168 -11.78 9.35 -15.80
N THR A 169 -10.95 10.34 -15.45
CA THR A 169 -10.19 11.09 -16.46
C THR A 169 -9.16 10.22 -17.17
N THR A 170 -8.73 10.61 -18.37
CA THR A 170 -7.69 9.89 -19.14
C THR A 170 -6.41 9.71 -18.33
N GLU A 171 -6.02 10.72 -17.54
CA GLU A 171 -4.85 10.66 -16.66
C GLU A 171 -5.05 9.65 -15.52
N GLN A 172 -6.19 9.70 -14.82
CA GLN A 172 -6.52 8.74 -13.76
C GLN A 172 -6.57 7.30 -14.30
N ILE A 173 -7.15 7.08 -15.49
CA ILE A 173 -7.15 5.77 -16.15
C ILE A 173 -5.73 5.30 -16.45
N ALA A 174 -4.84 6.19 -16.90
CA ALA A 174 -3.45 5.84 -17.15
C ALA A 174 -2.74 5.38 -15.87
N LEU A 175 -2.97 6.07 -14.74
CA LEU A 175 -2.44 5.68 -13.44
C LEU A 175 -3.03 4.35 -12.95
N LEU A 176 -4.34 4.17 -13.05
CA LEU A 176 -5.03 2.92 -12.66
C LEU A 176 -4.51 1.71 -13.44
N LYS A 177 -4.18 1.88 -14.73
CA LYS A 177 -3.59 0.81 -15.54
C LYS A 177 -2.24 0.33 -15.01
N LEU A 178 -1.46 1.17 -14.33
CA LEU A 178 -0.20 0.78 -13.69
C LEU A 178 -0.40 -0.15 -12.49
N THR A 179 -1.60 -0.19 -11.92
CA THR A 179 -1.95 -0.98 -10.73
C THR A 179 -3.04 -2.02 -11.02
N LEU A 180 -3.35 -2.25 -12.30
CA LEU A 180 -4.48 -3.08 -12.72
C LEU A 180 -4.41 -4.50 -12.15
N THR A 181 -3.21 -5.10 -12.14
CA THR A 181 -3.00 -6.44 -11.59
C THR A 181 -3.33 -6.50 -10.10
N ASP A 182 -2.92 -5.49 -9.32
CA ASP A 182 -3.20 -5.41 -7.89
C ASP A 182 -4.69 -5.21 -7.62
N VAL A 183 -5.32 -4.30 -8.36
CA VAL A 183 -6.77 -4.06 -8.25
C VAL A 183 -7.57 -5.32 -8.61
N THR A 184 -7.15 -6.02 -9.66
CA THR A 184 -7.79 -7.26 -10.11
C THR A 184 -7.70 -8.33 -9.03
N ASN A 185 -6.50 -8.53 -8.48
CA ASN A 185 -6.24 -9.56 -7.48
C ASN A 185 -6.94 -9.24 -6.14
N ALA A 186 -6.76 -8.03 -5.61
CA ALA A 186 -7.37 -7.61 -4.35
C ALA A 186 -8.90 -7.52 -4.45
N GLY A 187 -9.41 -7.12 -5.62
CA GLY A 187 -10.83 -7.06 -5.92
C GLY A 187 -11.46 -8.43 -6.22
N VAL A 188 -10.67 -9.48 -6.48
CA VAL A 188 -11.14 -10.76 -7.05
C VAL A 188 -12.01 -10.51 -8.30
N ALA A 189 -11.56 -9.57 -9.13
CA ALA A 189 -12.28 -9.13 -10.32
C ALA A 189 -11.89 -9.97 -11.53
N GLN A 190 -12.86 -10.36 -12.35
CA GLN A 190 -12.59 -11.09 -13.60
C GLN A 190 -12.33 -10.13 -14.76
N VAL A 191 -13.10 -9.05 -14.83
CA VAL A 191 -12.98 -8.03 -15.88
C VAL A 191 -13.05 -6.64 -15.26
N ILE A 192 -12.13 -5.77 -15.68
CA ILE A 192 -12.15 -4.34 -15.35
C ILE A 192 -12.12 -3.55 -16.65
N GLU A 193 -13.13 -2.72 -16.87
CA GLU A 193 -13.27 -1.85 -18.02
C GLU A 193 -13.16 -0.38 -17.61
N PHE A 194 -12.49 0.41 -18.45
CA PHE A 194 -12.29 1.84 -18.23
C PHE A 194 -13.05 2.66 -19.27
N SER A 195 -13.78 3.69 -18.82
CA SER A 195 -14.44 4.66 -19.68
C SER A 195 -13.99 6.09 -19.32
N PRO A 196 -13.49 6.89 -20.28
CA PRO A 196 -13.03 8.23 -19.98
C PRO A 196 -14.20 9.21 -19.78
N HIS A 197 -14.02 10.19 -18.88
CA HIS A 197 -14.83 11.41 -18.79
C HIS A 197 -14.00 12.61 -18.32
N ASP A 198 -14.54 13.82 -18.46
CA ASP A 198 -13.79 15.06 -18.18
C ASP A 198 -13.86 15.53 -16.72
N ALA A 199 -14.79 15.00 -15.91
CA ALA A 199 -14.89 15.39 -14.50
C ALA A 199 -13.79 14.77 -13.62
N GLU A 200 -13.27 15.54 -12.65
CA GLU A 200 -12.20 15.12 -11.73
C GLU A 200 -12.72 14.25 -10.57
N TYR A 201 -13.36 13.13 -10.90
CA TYR A 201 -13.72 12.09 -9.93
C TYR A 201 -13.61 10.71 -10.56
N ILE A 202 -13.55 9.68 -9.73
CA ILE A 202 -13.56 8.28 -10.19
C ILE A 202 -14.90 7.67 -9.77
N ALA A 203 -15.70 7.24 -10.74
CA ALA A 203 -16.90 6.46 -10.51
C ALA A 203 -16.61 4.98 -10.77
N THR A 204 -16.93 4.12 -9.80
CA THR A 204 -16.75 2.67 -9.93
C THR A 204 -18.06 1.95 -9.66
N THR A 205 -18.46 1.08 -10.58
CA THR A 205 -19.57 0.14 -10.39
C THR A 205 -19.04 -1.28 -10.50
N ALA A 206 -19.41 -2.14 -9.55
CA ALA A 206 -19.00 -3.54 -9.54
C ALA A 206 -20.22 -4.46 -9.56
N ARG A 207 -20.17 -5.52 -10.38
CA ARG A 207 -21.16 -6.58 -10.46
C ARG A 207 -20.57 -7.88 -9.91
N LEU A 208 -21.20 -8.44 -8.89
CA LEU A 208 -20.81 -9.72 -8.31
C LEU A 208 -21.19 -10.87 -9.25
N ALA A 209 -20.38 -11.92 -9.26
CA ALA A 209 -20.75 -13.16 -9.94
C ALA A 209 -22.01 -13.77 -9.28
N PRO A 210 -22.86 -14.47 -10.04
CA PRO A 210 -23.98 -15.22 -9.47
C PRO A 210 -23.49 -16.18 -8.39
N ILE A 211 -24.27 -16.34 -7.32
CA ILE A 211 -23.99 -17.38 -6.32
C ILE A 211 -24.24 -18.71 -7.02
N SER A 212 -23.19 -19.48 -7.28
CA SER A 212 -23.34 -20.86 -7.72
C SER A 212 -23.89 -21.66 -6.55
N ASP A 213 -25.19 -21.95 -6.56
CA ASP A 213 -25.81 -22.93 -5.68
C ASP A 213 -25.11 -24.28 -5.92
N THR A 214 -24.12 -24.58 -5.09
CA THR A 214 -23.51 -25.90 -5.06
C THR A 214 -24.39 -26.76 -4.16
N ASN A 215 -25.28 -27.53 -4.79
CA ASN A 215 -25.98 -28.65 -4.17
C ASN A 215 -24.98 -29.70 -3.64
#